data_AF-G5C791-F1
#
_entry.id   AF-G5C791-F1
#
_cell.length_a   1.000
_cell.length_b   1.000
_cell.length_c   1.000
_cell.angle_alpha   90.00
_cell.angle_beta   90.00
_cell.angle_gamma   90.00
#
_symmetry.space_group_name_H-M   'P 1'
#
loop_
_entity.id
_entity.type
_entity.pdbx_description
1 polymer ?
#
loop_
_entity_poly.entity_id
_entity_poly.type
_entity_poly.pdbx_seq_one_letter_code
_entity_poly.pdbx_strand_id
1 'polypeptide(L)' 'MAELGLVQSVTDCLYAKSTPGITDCVMAETGKLGQKYRVAIRIAKDPRFERLPCTHKGIYADDCLVESNSAQGLHCGRS' A
#
# COMPACT_ATOMS: atom_id res chain seq x y z
N MET A 1 17.60 -3.16 16.51
CA MET A 1 16.65 -3.69 15.52
C MET A 1 15.88 -2.49 14.99
N ALA A 2 16.04 -2.15 13.71
CA ALA A 2 15.52 -0.90 13.17
C ALA A 2 13.99 -0.98 13.03
N GLU A 3 13.26 -0.48 14.03
CA GLU A 3 11.82 -0.24 13.93
C GLU A 3 11.62 1.11 13.22
N LEU A 4 11.86 1.13 11.90
CA LEU A 4 11.57 2.30 11.09
C LEU A 4 10.07 2.28 10.75
N GLY A 5 9.34 3.31 11.18
CA GLY A 5 7.96 3.50 10.74
C GLY A 5 7.92 3.65 9.22
N LEU A 6 7.14 2.82 8.54
CA LEU A 6 7.08 2.76 7.06
C LEU A 6 6.96 4.13 6.41
N VAL A 7 6.05 4.97 6.88
CA VAL A 7 5.84 6.33 6.35
C VAL A 7 7.11 7.20 6.45
N GLN A 8 7.83 7.11 7.58
CA GLN A 8 9.07 7.84 7.79
C GLN A 8 10.16 7.31 6.86
N SER A 9 10.32 5.98 6.76
CA SER A 9 11.32 5.40 5.86
C SER A 9 11.11 5.73 4.39
N VAL A 10 9.85 5.83 3.93
CA VAL A 10 9.55 6.23 2.54
C VAL A 10 9.88 7.71 2.34
N THR A 11 9.59 8.56 3.33
CA THR A 11 9.95 9.99 3.30
C THR A 11 11.47 10.19 3.30
N ASP A 12 12.19 9.45 4.14
CA ASP A 12 13.66 9.52 4.24
C ASP A 12 14.33 8.99 2.96
N CYS A 13 13.74 7.98 2.32
CA CYS A 13 14.23 7.40 1.07
C CYS A 13 14.01 8.34 -0.12
N LEU A 14 12.85 8.99 -0.19
CA LEU A 14 12.48 9.85 -1.30
C LEU A 14 12.91 11.32 -1.11
N TYR A 15 13.39 11.69 0.08
CA TYR A 15 13.67 13.07 0.49
C TYR A 15 12.50 14.03 0.24
N ALA A 16 11.27 13.51 0.26
CA ALA A 16 10.05 14.23 -0.06
C ALA A 16 8.89 13.72 0.79
N LYS A 17 7.91 14.59 1.09
CA LYS A 17 6.70 14.19 1.79
C LYS A 17 5.98 13.13 0.96
N SER A 18 5.86 11.93 1.50
CA SER A 18 5.23 10.79 0.82
C SER A 18 4.10 10.24 1.68
N THR A 19 2.97 9.94 1.04
CA THR A 19 1.84 9.26 1.67
C THR A 19 1.71 7.91 0.98
N PRO A 20 1.99 6.78 1.67
CA PRO A 20 1.88 5.48 1.04
C PRO A 20 0.41 5.13 0.79
N GLY A 21 0.10 4.65 -0.42
CA GLY A 21 -1.22 4.16 -0.77
C GLY A 21 -1.33 2.64 -0.60
N ILE A 22 -2.52 2.15 -0.27
CA ILE A 22 -2.86 0.73 -0.26
C ILE A 22 -4.20 0.49 -0.97
N THR A 23 -4.21 -0.45 -1.91
CA THR A 23 -5.41 -0.80 -2.66
C THR A 23 -6.33 -1.74 -1.89
N ASP A 24 -7.63 -1.71 -2.20
CA ASP A 24 -8.61 -2.59 -1.56
C ASP A 24 -8.32 -4.08 -1.81
N CYS A 25 -7.81 -4.44 -2.99
CA CYS A 25 -7.43 -5.82 -3.30
C CYS A 25 -6.24 -6.30 -2.45
N VAL A 26 -5.20 -5.48 -2.25
CA VAL A 26 -4.05 -5.80 -1.38
C VAL A 26 -4.51 -5.98 0.08
N MET A 27 -5.43 -5.13 0.56
CA MET A 27 -6.02 -5.27 1.89
C MET A 27 -6.81 -6.59 2.02
N ALA A 28 -7.62 -6.91 1.01
CA ALA A 28 -8.42 -8.13 1.00
C ALA A 28 -7.54 -9.39 0.95
N GLU A 29 -6.50 -9.39 0.12
CA GLU A 29 -5.54 -10.50 0.02
C GLU A 29 -4.74 -10.70 1.31
N THR A 30 -4.18 -9.61 1.85
CA THR A 30 -3.43 -9.66 3.13
C THR A 30 -4.31 -10.14 4.27
N GLY A 31 -5.60 -9.78 4.27
CA GLY A 31 -6.59 -10.26 5.24
C GLY A 31 -6.81 -11.77 5.21
N LYS A 32 -6.70 -12.42 4.04
CA LYS A 32 -6.87 -13.89 3.89
C LYS A 32 -5.70 -14.68 4.48
N LEU A 33 -4.51 -14.09 4.56
CA LEU A 33 -3.32 -14.76 5.08
C LEU A 33 -3.35 -14.95 6.62
N GLY A 34 -4.37 -14.41 7.29
CA GLY A 34 -4.72 -14.76 8.67
C GLY A 34 -3.71 -14.30 9.72
N GLN A 35 -3.58 -15.09 10.80
CA GLN A 35 -2.87 -14.64 12.01
C GLN A 35 -1.36 -14.41 11.80
N LYS A 36 -0.76 -15.11 10.84
CA LYS A 36 0.67 -15.01 10.50
C LYS A 36 1.07 -13.59 10.08
N TYR A 37 0.14 -12.82 9.51
CA TYR A 37 0.38 -11.47 8.99
C TYR A 37 -0.30 -10.38 9.82
N ARG A 38 -0.64 -10.64 11.09
CA ARG A 38 -1.31 -9.67 11.97
C ARG A 38 -0.62 -8.32 12.07
N VAL A 39 0.72 -8.30 12.11
CA VAL A 39 1.49 -7.05 12.14
C VAL A 39 1.31 -6.27 10.83
N ALA A 40 1.46 -6.94 9.69
CA ALA A 40 1.24 -6.34 8.38
C ALA A 40 -0.19 -5.81 8.21
N ILE A 41 -1.21 -6.56 8.66
CA ILE A 41 -2.61 -6.12 8.62
C ILE A 41 -2.84 -4.87 9.47
N ARG A 42 -2.19 -4.75 10.65
CA ARG A 42 -2.30 -3.55 11.49
C ARG A 42 -1.66 -2.34 10.85
N ILE A 43 -0.45 -2.51 10.31
CA ILE A 43 0.28 -1.47 9.57
C ILE A 43 -0.53 -1.01 8.36
N ALA A 44 -1.08 -1.94 7.59
CA ALA A 44 -1.88 -1.66 6.40
C ALA A 44 -3.22 -0.95 6.72
N LYS A 45 -3.67 -1.00 7.97
CA LYS A 45 -4.85 -0.28 8.48
C LYS A 45 -4.50 1.05 9.16
N ASP A 46 -3.22 1.42 9.19
CA ASP A 46 -2.78 2.68 9.77
C ASP A 46 -3.39 3.86 8.97
N PRO A 47 -3.96 4.87 9.65
CA PRO A 47 -4.63 5.99 8.98
C PRO A 47 -3.67 6.88 8.16
N ARG A 48 -2.35 6.72 8.32
CA ARG A 48 -1.35 7.40 7.49
C ARG A 48 -1.24 6.82 6.08
N PHE A 49 -1.87 5.66 5.82
CA PHE A 49 -1.98 5.09 4.48
C PHE A 49 -3.24 5.59 3.79
N GLU A 50 -3.09 6.02 2.53
CA GLU A 50 -4.23 6.37 1.69
C GLU A 50 -4.90 5.10 1.14
N ARG A 51 -6.23 5.03 1.19
CA ARG A 51 -6.99 3.92 0.60
C ARG A 51 -7.30 4.20 -0.86
N LEU A 52 -6.82 3.31 -1.72
CA LEU A 52 -7.01 3.39 -3.16
C LEU A 52 -8.09 2.37 -3.58
N PRO A 53 -9.30 2.84 -3.94
CA PRO A 53 -10.36 1.93 -4.34
C PRO A 53 -10.04 1.27 -5.68
N CYS A 54 -10.24 -0.04 -5.77
CA CYS A 54 -10.06 -0.81 -7.00
C CYS A 54 -11.40 -1.41 -7.46
N THR A 55 -11.70 -1.32 -8.76
CA THR A 55 -13.00 -1.73 -9.33
C THR A 55 -12.95 -3.04 -10.11
N HIS A 56 -11.84 -3.76 -10.06
CA HIS A 56 -11.67 -5.03 -10.78
C HIS A 56 -12.33 -6.20 -10.04
N LYS A 57 -12.66 -7.25 -10.79
CA LYS A 57 -13.20 -8.49 -10.23
C LYS A 57 -12.06 -9.34 -9.68
N GLY A 58 -12.14 -9.74 -8.42
CA GLY A 58 -11.13 -10.57 -7.75
C GLY A 58 -10.22 -9.77 -6.83
N ILE A 59 -9.25 -10.45 -6.23
CA ILE A 59 -8.33 -9.86 -5.23
C ILE A 59 -6.87 -10.16 -5.54
N TYR A 60 -6.55 -10.50 -6.79
CA TYR A 60 -5.17 -10.75 -7.20
C TYR A 60 -4.48 -9.40 -7.33
N ALA A 61 -3.71 -9.02 -6.31
CA ALA A 61 -3.21 -7.66 -6.18
C ALA A 61 -2.21 -7.28 -7.27
N ASP A 62 -1.43 -8.24 -7.79
CA ASP A 62 -0.40 -7.96 -8.79
C ASP A 62 -1.00 -7.36 -10.07
N ASP A 63 -2.06 -7.95 -10.60
CA ASP A 63 -2.76 -7.46 -11.80
C ASP A 63 -3.29 -6.05 -11.57
N CYS A 64 -3.90 -5.81 -10.40
CA CYS A 64 -4.39 -4.49 -10.04
C CYS A 64 -3.29 -3.44 -10.02
N LEU A 65 -2.12 -3.76 -9.46
CA LEU A 65 -1.00 -2.82 -9.37
C LEU A 65 -0.41 -2.52 -10.75
N VAL A 66 -0.33 -3.51 -11.63
CA VAL A 66 0.14 -3.34 -13.02
C VAL A 66 -0.82 -2.44 -13.81
N GLU A 67 -2.13 -2.71 -13.73
CA GLU A 67 -3.16 -1.89 -14.38
C GLU A 67 -3.16 -0.46 -13.82
N SER A 68 -3.07 -0.31 -12.49
CA SER A 68 -3.04 1.01 -11.83
C SER A 68 -1.83 1.82 -12.26
N ASN A 69 -0.64 1.21 -12.34
CA ASN A 69 0.58 1.87 -12.78
C ASN A 69 0.53 2.27 -14.25
N SER A 70 -0.15 1.47 -15.08
CA SER A 70 -0.30 1.75 -16.51
C SER A 70 -1.36 2.83 -16.78
N ALA A 71 -2.43 2.89 -15.97
CA ALA A 71 -3.54 3.82 -16.13
C ALA A 71 -3.34 5.16 -15.41
N GLN A 72 -2.65 5.15 -14.27
CA GLN A 72 -2.39 6.32 -13.43
C GLN A 72 -0.87 6.43 -13.26
N GLY A 73 -0.19 7.03 -14.23
CA GLY A 73 1.28 7.13 -14.28
C GLY A 73 1.94 7.97 -13.16
N LEU A 74 1.49 7.87 -11.90
CA LEU A 74 2.02 8.62 -10.76
C LEU A 74 1.60 8.00 -9.41
N HIS A 75 2.39 7.04 -8.91
CA HIS A 75 2.26 6.49 -7.55
C HIS A 75 3.48 6.78 -6.65
N CYS A 76 4.58 7.29 -7.22
CA CYS A 76 5.72 7.80 -6.46
C CYS A 76 6.14 9.14 -7.07
N GLY A 77 5.75 10.25 -6.44
CA GLY A 77 6.19 11.60 -6.83
C GLY A 77 5.12 12.60 -7.29
N ARG A 78 3.93 12.64 -6.67
CA ARG A 78 3.12 13.88 -6.74
C ARG A 78 3.73 14.89 -5.76
N SER A 79 4.41 15.86 -6.36
CA SER A 79 4.90 17.09 -5.75
C SER A 79 3.81 17.80 -4.95
#